data_AF-A0A378KHR7-F1
#
_entry.id   AF-A0A378KHR7-F1
#
_cell.length_a   1.000
_cell.length_b   1.000
_cell.length_c   1.000
_cell.angle_alpha   90.00
_cell.angle_beta   90.00
_cell.angle_gamma   90.00
#
_symmetry.space_group_name_H-M   'P 1'
#
loop_
_entity.id
_entity.type
_entity.pdbx_description
1 polymer ?
#
loop_
_entity_poly.entity_id
_entity_poly.type
_entity_poly.pdbx_seq_one_letter_code
_entity_poly.pdbx_strand_id
1 'polypeptide(L)'
;MDFSFSDKHIQLIVDKCKGKREQSAFDCFLRTKLESKLPLNVSLNILHELSHNNFGLQAVDLFCYGIVLKHALSDLGWHEAFSSRIIEEIR
;
A
#
# COMPACT_ATOMS: atom_id res chain seq x y z
N MET A 1 -5.69 -1.19 -11.47
CA MET A 1 -4.95 0.09 -11.41
C MET A 1 -4.47 0.38 -12.81
N ASP A 2 -4.93 1.49 -13.37
CA ASP A 2 -4.45 2.03 -14.63
C ASP A 2 -3.32 3.02 -14.31
N PHE A 3 -2.17 2.88 -14.96
CA PHE A 3 -0.98 3.73 -14.78
C PHE A 3 -0.73 4.65 -15.99
N SER A 4 -1.72 4.79 -16.87
CA SER A 4 -1.63 5.59 -18.10
C SER A 4 -1.30 7.08 -17.90
N PHE A 5 -1.44 7.60 -16.67
CA PHE A 5 -1.12 8.98 -16.28
C PHE A 5 0.18 9.16 -15.46
N SER A 6 0.97 8.10 -15.25
CA SER A 6 2.08 8.16 -14.31
C SER A 6 3.31 8.87 -14.89
N ASP A 7 4.00 9.66 -14.05
CA ASP A 7 5.35 10.15 -14.31
C ASP A 7 6.26 9.00 -14.76
N LYS A 8 7.34 9.33 -15.50
CA LYS A 8 8.30 8.32 -15.99
C LYS A 8 8.91 7.44 -14.88
N HIS A 9 8.72 7.80 -13.60
CA HIS A 9 9.22 7.09 -12.42
C HIS A 9 8.14 7.00 -11.35
N ILE A 10 7.84 5.79 -10.91
CA ILE A 10 6.97 5.51 -9.76
C ILE A 10 7.85 5.24 -8.54
N GLN A 11 7.59 5.96 -7.45
CA GLN A 11 8.13 5.63 -6.14
C GLN A 11 7.05 4.94 -5.32
N LEU A 12 7.31 3.69 -4.94
CA LEU A 12 6.49 2.90 -4.04
C LEU A 12 7.18 2.84 -2.67
N ILE A 13 6.58 3.49 -1.69
CA ILE A 13 7.06 3.49 -0.30
C ILE A 13 6.34 2.37 0.45
N VAL A 14 7.11 1.51 1.12
CA VAL A 14 6.61 0.36 1.89
C VAL A 14 7.19 0.39 3.30
N ASP A 15 6.45 -0.17 4.25
CA ASP A 15 6.88 -0.22 5.65
C ASP A 15 8.08 -1.17 5.86
N LYS A 16 9.06 -0.68 6.62
CA LYS A 16 10.30 -1.37 6.94
C LYS A 16 10.18 -2.20 8.21
N CYS A 17 9.38 -3.26 8.18
CA CYS A 17 9.18 -4.16 9.32
C CYS A 17 9.96 -5.48 9.29
N LYS A 18 10.65 -5.80 8.19
CA LYS A 18 11.38 -7.09 8.01
C LYS A 18 12.87 -6.91 7.77
N GLY A 19 13.62 -8.02 7.85
CA GLY A 19 15.04 -8.07 7.52
C GLY A 19 15.32 -7.99 6.02
N LYS A 20 16.59 -7.83 5.66
CA LYS A 20 17.01 -7.62 4.25
C LYS A 20 16.57 -8.75 3.31
N ARG A 21 16.61 -10.01 3.76
CA ARG A 21 16.26 -11.17 2.92
C ARG A 21 14.77 -11.15 2.57
N GLU A 22 13.93 -10.89 3.57
CA GLU A 22 12.49 -10.79 3.42
C GLU A 22 12.10 -9.58 2.57
N GLN A 23 12.76 -8.44 2.77
CA GLN A 23 12.57 -7.25 1.91
C GLN A 23 12.87 -7.57 0.44
N SER A 24 13.99 -8.25 0.14
CA SER A 24 14.33 -8.61 -1.24
C SER A 24 13.32 -9.58 -1.87
N ALA A 25 12.82 -10.55 -1.11
CA ALA A 25 11.77 -11.46 -1.59
C ALA A 25 10.47 -10.70 -1.89
N PHE A 26 10.10 -9.76 -1.02
CA PHE A 26 8.93 -8.91 -1.20
C PHE A 26 9.07 -7.97 -2.41
N ASP A 27 10.22 -7.33 -2.58
CA ASP A 27 10.51 -6.47 -3.72
C ASP A 27 10.43 -7.25 -5.05
N CYS A 28 11.00 -8.46 -5.08
CA CYS A 28 10.91 -9.35 -6.24
C CYS A 28 9.46 -9.68 -6.60
N PHE A 29 8.64 -9.99 -5.59
CA PHE A 29 7.22 -10.24 -5.76
C PHE A 29 6.49 -9.02 -6.32
N LEU A 30 6.69 -7.84 -5.72
CA LEU A 30 6.06 -6.60 -6.16
C LEU A 30 6.46 -6.24 -7.60
N ARG A 31 7.74 -6.30 -7.93
CA ARG A 31 8.24 -6.07 -9.30
C ARG A 31 7.56 -6.98 -10.30
N THR A 32 7.57 -8.28 -10.04
CA THR A 32 6.94 -9.28 -10.92
C THR A 32 5.45 -8.98 -11.16
N LYS A 33 4.72 -8.54 -10.12
CA LYS A 33 3.29 -8.26 -10.21
C LYS A 33 2.94 -6.89 -10.79
N LEU A 34 3.80 -5.89 -10.59
CA LEU A 34 3.54 -4.51 -10.98
C LEU A 34 4.14 -4.19 -12.35
N GLU A 35 5.37 -4.62 -12.65
CA GLU A 35 6.04 -4.31 -13.92
C GLU A 35 5.23 -4.81 -15.13
N SER A 36 4.53 -5.94 -15.01
CA SER A 36 3.59 -6.43 -16.04
C SER A 36 2.40 -5.49 -16.32
N LYS A 37 2.12 -4.54 -15.43
CA LYS A 37 1.03 -3.57 -15.52
C LYS A 37 1.53 -2.15 -15.81
N LEU A 38 2.84 -1.91 -15.73
CA LEU A 38 3.43 -0.60 -15.95
C LEU A 38 3.72 -0.38 -17.45
N PRO A 39 3.59 0.86 -17.95
CA PRO A 39 4.06 1.20 -19.28
C PRO A 39 5.57 0.96 -19.42
N LEU A 40 6.04 0.60 -20.63
CA LEU A 40 7.45 0.26 -20.92
C LEU A 40 8.45 1.36 -20.56
N ASN A 41 8.02 2.61 -20.49
CA ASN A 41 8.82 3.79 -20.21
C ASN A 41 8.72 4.28 -18.75
N VAL A 42 8.10 3.51 -17.87
CA VAL A 42 7.94 3.84 -16.45
C VAL A 42 8.84 2.94 -15.61
N SER A 43 9.72 3.53 -14.80
CA SER A 43 10.54 2.78 -13.83
C SER A 43 9.82 2.66 -12.48
N LEU A 44 10.02 1.54 -11.78
CA LEU A 44 9.52 1.31 -10.43
C LEU A 44 10.68 1.31 -9.43
N ASN A 45 10.65 2.27 -8.49
CA ASN A 45 11.54 2.33 -7.35
C ASN A 45 10.79 1.96 -6.07
N ILE A 46 11.28 0.97 -5.33
CA ILE A 46 10.69 0.52 -4.07
C ILE A 46 11.58 1.00 -2.92
N LEU A 47 11.01 1.74 -1.97
CA LEU A 47 11.71 2.29 -0.82
C LEU A 47 11.11 1.74 0.47
N HIS A 48 11.95 1.19 1.34
CA HIS A 48 11.55 0.71 2.66
C HIS A 48 11.83 1.78 3.71
N GLU A 49 10.78 2.37 4.27
CA GLU A 49 10.86 3.44 5.27
C GLU A 49 10.27 3.00 6.61
N LEU A 50 10.78 3.57 7.70
CA LEU A 50 10.17 3.35 9.03
C LEU A 50 8.85 4.13 9.10
N SER A 51 7.76 3.47 9.49
CA SER A 51 6.42 4.10 9.55
C SER A 51 6.38 5.39 10.37
N HIS A 52 7.07 5.44 11.52
CA HIS A 52 7.13 6.65 12.35
C HIS A 52 7.86 7.85 11.70
N ASN A 53 8.59 7.65 10.59
CA ASN A 53 9.26 8.71 9.83
C ASN A 53 8.49 9.13 8.57
N ASN A 54 7.42 8.43 8.19
CA ASN A 54 6.71 8.70 6.94
C ASN A 54 5.19 8.85 7.18
N PHE A 55 4.67 10.07 6.97
CA PHE A 55 3.25 10.36 7.17
C PHE A 55 2.31 9.54 6.28
N GLY A 56 2.75 9.16 5.07
CA GLY A 56 1.98 8.28 4.19
C GLY A 56 1.81 6.90 4.77
N LEU A 57 2.89 6.32 5.32
CA LEU A 57 2.82 5.03 6.02
C LEU A 57 1.94 5.13 7.28
N GLN A 58 2.04 6.20 8.06
CA GLN A 58 1.17 6.42 9.23
C GLN A 58 -0.31 6.50 8.85
N ALA A 59 -0.63 7.16 7.73
CA ALA A 59 -2.00 7.24 7.23
C ALA A 59 -2.53 5.85 6.81
N VAL A 60 -1.68 5.02 6.17
CA VAL A 60 -2.03 3.64 5.82
C VAL A 60 -2.21 2.78 7.08
N ASP A 61 -1.34 2.90 8.07
CA ASP A 61 -1.46 2.19 9.34
C ASP A 61 -2.77 2.52 10.06
N LEU A 62 -3.12 3.82 10.13
CA LEU A 62 -4.38 4.28 10.71
C LEU A 62 -5.60 3.76 9.91
N PHE A 63 -5.50 3.75 8.58
CA PHE A 63 -6.56 3.21 7.73
C PHE A 63 -6.76 1.71 7.97
N CYS A 64 -5.68 0.93 8.04
CA CYS A 64 -5.71 -0.50 8.35
C CYS A 64 -6.29 -0.79 9.73
N TYR A 65 -5.99 0.05 10.74
CA TYR A 65 -6.59 -0.08 12.07
C TYR A 65 -8.13 0.08 12.04
N GLY A 66 -8.65 0.89 11.13
CA GLY A 66 -10.08 1.01 10.88
C GLY A 66 -10.81 -0.30 10.54
N ILE A 67 -10.12 -1.22 9.87
CA ILE A 67 -10.64 -2.55 9.56
C ILE A 67 -10.82 -3.35 10.86
N VAL A 68 -9.88 -3.23 11.80
CA VAL A 68 -9.97 -3.86 13.13
C VAL A 68 -11.10 -3.25 13.95
N LEU A 69 -11.24 -1.91 13.93
CA LEU A 69 -12.35 -1.21 14.59
C LEU A 69 -13.70 -1.78 14.14
N LYS A 70 -13.91 -1.90 12.82
CA LYS A 70 -15.13 -2.45 12.24
C LYS A 70 -15.38 -3.90 12.67
N HIS A 71 -14.39 -4.79 12.49
CA HIS A 71 -14.62 -6.24 12.58
C HIS A 71 -14.41 -6.84 13.98
N ALA A 72 -13.45 -6.33 14.75
CA ALA A 72 -13.11 -6.87 16.07
C ALA A 72 -13.82 -6.13 17.19
N LEU A 73 -14.02 -4.81 17.03
CA LEU A 73 -14.53 -3.93 18.09
C LEU A 73 -15.96 -3.44 17.84
N SER A 74 -16.53 -3.75 16.68
CA SER A 74 -17.86 -3.29 16.24
C SER A 74 -18.00 -1.76 16.24
N ASP A 75 -16.88 -1.03 16.14
CA ASP A 75 -16.85 0.42 15.96
C ASP A 75 -16.95 0.74 14.47
N LEU A 76 -18.11 1.28 14.08
CA LEU A 76 -18.44 1.55 12.69
C LEU A 76 -18.04 2.94 12.22
N GLY A 77 -17.52 3.82 13.09
CA GLY A 77 -17.27 5.22 12.73
C GLY A 77 -16.27 5.37 11.57
N TRP A 78 -15.22 4.56 11.57
CA TRP A 78 -14.29 4.49 10.43
C TRP A 78 -15.00 4.02 9.15
N HIS A 79 -15.80 2.95 9.24
CA HIS A 79 -16.47 2.39 8.08
C HIS A 79 -17.48 3.37 7.49
N GLU A 80 -18.25 4.07 8.31
CA GLU A 80 -19.19 5.09 7.87
C GLU A 80 -18.46 6.21 7.10
N ALA A 81 -17.31 6.67 7.60
CA ALA A 81 -16.52 7.72 6.97
C ALA A 81 -15.94 7.32 5.60
N PHE A 82 -15.59 6.04 5.40
CA PHE A 82 -14.86 5.59 4.21
C PHE A 82 -15.66 4.68 3.27
N SER A 83 -16.84 4.19 3.68
CA SER A 83 -17.64 3.21 2.93
C SER A 83 -17.89 3.61 1.47
N SER A 84 -18.19 4.89 1.21
CA SER A 84 -18.41 5.43 -0.14
C SER A 84 -17.17 5.39 -1.06
N ARG A 85 -15.98 5.19 -0.49
CA ARG A 85 -14.69 5.13 -1.20
C ARG A 85 -14.15 3.69 -1.31
N ILE A 86 -14.78 2.74 -0.64
CA ILE A 86 -14.41 1.32 -0.70
C ILE A 86 -15.15 0.69 -1.88
N ILE A 87 -14.40 0.22 -2.88
CA ILE A 87 -14.97 -0.41 -4.07
C ILE A 87 -15.41 -1.84 -3.77
N GLU A 88 -14.57 -2.59 -3.05
CA GLU A 88 -14.80 -4.00 -2.75
C GLU A 88 -14.10 -4.36 -1.43
N GLU A 89 -14.76 -5.20 -0.64
CA GLU A 89 -14.19 -5.86 0.54
C GLU A 89 -14.38 -7.36 0.34
N ILE A 90 -13.29 -8.08 0.08
CA ILE A 90 -13.32 -9.53 -0.19
C ILE A 90 -13.26 -10.26 1.15
N ARG A 91 -14.21 -11.18 1.38
CA ARG A 91 -14.27 -12.06 2.55
C ARG A 91 -13.47 -13.34 2.37
#